data_AF-A0A843I399-F1
#
_entry.id   AF-A0A843I399-F1
#
_cell.length_a   1.000
_cell.length_b   1.000
_cell.length_c   1.000
_cell.angle_alpha   90.00
_cell.angle_beta   90.00
_cell.angle_gamma   90.00
#
_symmetry.space_group_name_H-M   'P 1'
#
loop_
_entity.id
_entity.type
_entity.pdbx_description
1 polymer ?
#
loop_
_entity_poly.entity_id
_entity_poly.type
_entity_poly.pdbx_seq_one_letter_code
_entity_poly.pdbx_strand_id
1 'polypeptide(L)'
;LLKSEHLKKEAIVVDVSQPANLSSVVCEKRPDMCRVDGGLVDFPYVTGIPGMAPGKNFSCIIEVIMQAMENEKENHVGSIDLAHLRKTEDWGKKYGFTLNELTNFGKTVQRVR
;
A
#
# COMPACT_ATOMS: atom_id res chain seq x y z
N LEU A 1 14.17 -0.30 -10.79
CA LEU A 1 13.36 -1.49 -11.16
C LEU A 1 14.07 -2.76 -10.70
N LEU A 2 13.34 -3.63 -10.00
CA LEU A 2 13.81 -4.93 -9.53
C LEU A 2 13.77 -5.96 -10.68
N LYS A 3 14.71 -6.90 -10.66
CA LYS A 3 14.84 -8.01 -11.62
C LYS A 3 14.84 -9.34 -10.88
N SER A 4 14.57 -10.44 -11.60
CA SER A 4 14.52 -11.80 -11.02
C SER A 4 15.80 -12.18 -10.28
N GLU A 5 16.97 -11.75 -10.77
CA GLU A 5 18.29 -12.06 -10.19
C GLU A 5 18.49 -11.40 -8.81
N HIS A 6 17.75 -10.34 -8.49
CA HIS A 6 17.85 -9.66 -7.19
C HIS A 6 17.06 -10.39 -6.09
N LEU A 7 16.21 -11.35 -6.45
CA LEU A 7 15.23 -11.96 -5.55
C LEU A 7 15.61 -13.40 -5.21
N LYS A 8 15.67 -13.70 -3.91
CA LYS A 8 15.84 -15.07 -3.42
C LYS A 8 14.66 -15.97 -3.84
N LYS A 9 14.84 -17.29 -3.71
CA LYS A 9 13.74 -18.26 -3.88
C LYS A 9 12.62 -17.97 -2.88
N GLU A 10 11.37 -18.09 -3.30
CA GLU A 10 10.18 -17.90 -2.44
C GLU A 10 10.09 -16.52 -1.78
N ALA A 11 10.67 -15.50 -2.44
CA ALA A 11 10.66 -14.13 -1.91
C ALA A 11 9.23 -13.58 -1.76
N ILE A 12 9.01 -12.83 -0.68
CA ILE A 12 7.83 -11.98 -0.51
C ILE A 12 8.25 -10.54 -0.77
N VAL A 13 7.59 -9.87 -1.72
CA VAL A 13 7.87 -8.49 -2.10
C VAL A 13 6.65 -7.61 -1.79
N VAL A 14 6.81 -6.65 -0.89
CA VAL A 14 5.82 -5.58 -0.66
C VAL A 14 6.27 -4.37 -1.49
N ASP A 15 5.61 -4.13 -2.61
CA ASP A 15 6.00 -3.06 -3.53
C ASP A 15 5.14 -1.81 -3.28
N VAL A 16 5.73 -0.83 -2.60
CA VAL A 16 5.09 0.41 -2.15
C VAL A 16 5.25 1.55 -3.16
N SER A 17 6.01 1.36 -4.25
CA SER A 17 6.35 2.47 -5.16
C SER A 17 5.28 2.74 -6.20
N GLN A 18 5.21 4.01 -6.64
CA GLN A 18 4.39 4.45 -7.76
C GLN A 18 5.25 5.29 -8.73
N PRO A 19 5.50 4.82 -9.97
CA PRO A 19 5.10 3.53 -10.54
C PRO A 19 5.72 2.32 -9.82
N ALA A 20 5.16 1.12 -10.04
CA ALA A 20 5.64 -0.13 -9.43
C ALA A 20 7.11 -0.42 -9.78
N ASN A 21 7.88 -0.86 -8.78
CA ASN A 21 9.30 -1.16 -8.93
C ASN A 21 9.55 -2.57 -9.49
N LEU A 22 8.61 -3.48 -9.28
CA LEU A 22 8.63 -4.84 -9.83
C LEU A 22 7.54 -4.98 -10.89
N SER A 23 7.92 -5.31 -12.13
CA SER A 23 6.94 -5.47 -13.22
C SER A 23 6.21 -6.81 -13.15
N SER A 24 5.02 -6.87 -13.75
CA SER A 24 4.22 -8.10 -13.87
C SER A 24 5.00 -9.21 -14.61
N VAL A 25 5.84 -8.86 -15.57
CA VAL A 25 6.70 -9.80 -16.32
C VAL A 25 7.67 -10.55 -15.39
N VAL A 26 8.16 -9.92 -14.32
CA VAL A 26 9.02 -10.63 -13.35
C VAL A 26 8.18 -11.60 -12.52
N CYS A 27 6.93 -11.24 -12.17
CA CYS A 27 5.98 -12.11 -11.48
C CYS A 27 5.65 -13.36 -12.32
N GLU A 28 5.43 -13.21 -13.62
CA GLU A 28 5.17 -14.33 -14.53
C GLU A 28 6.37 -15.29 -14.63
N LYS A 29 7.60 -14.75 -14.62
CA LYS A 29 8.84 -15.55 -14.68
C LYS A 29 9.20 -16.23 -13.36
N ARG A 30 8.62 -15.79 -12.25
CA ARG A 30 8.91 -16.27 -10.89
C ARG A 30 7.59 -16.68 -10.21
N PRO A 31 6.95 -17.78 -10.64
CA PRO A 31 5.73 -18.26 -10.00
C PRO A 31 5.95 -18.73 -8.55
N ASP A 32 7.20 -18.89 -8.11
CA ASP A 32 7.57 -19.25 -6.74
C ASP A 32 7.47 -18.07 -5.75
N MET A 33 7.39 -16.83 -6.22
CA MET A 33 7.41 -15.65 -5.35
C MET A 33 6.01 -15.07 -5.10
N CYS A 34 5.86 -14.34 -4.00
CA CYS A 34 4.65 -13.58 -3.69
C CYS A 34 4.98 -12.08 -3.78
N ARG A 35 4.21 -11.33 -4.58
CA ARG A 35 4.29 -9.86 -4.59
C ARG A 35 2.95 -9.29 -4.19
N VAL A 36 2.97 -8.26 -3.36
CA VAL A 36 1.78 -7.54 -2.90
C VAL A 36 1.93 -6.04 -3.16
N ASP A 37 0.82 -5.38 -3.51
CA ASP A 37 0.72 -3.93 -3.57
C ASP A 37 0.84 -3.38 -2.14
N GLY A 38 1.80 -2.49 -1.92
CA GLY A 38 2.00 -1.79 -0.65
C GLY A 38 1.54 -0.34 -0.71
N GLY A 39 1.40 0.28 0.46
CA GLY A 39 1.02 1.70 0.57
C GLY A 39 -0.43 1.97 0.18
N LEU A 40 -1.30 0.97 0.30
CA LEU A 40 -2.74 1.07 0.04
C LEU A 40 -3.55 0.89 1.31
N VAL A 41 -4.72 1.50 1.35
CA VAL A 41 -5.77 1.28 2.37
C VAL A 41 -7.12 1.19 1.69
N ASP A 42 -8.10 0.59 2.36
CA ASP A 42 -9.47 0.55 1.85
C ASP A 42 -10.12 1.92 1.99
N PHE A 43 -10.77 2.34 0.92
CA PHE A 43 -11.40 3.64 0.81
C PHE A 43 -12.70 3.53 0.03
N PRO A 44 -13.86 3.57 0.71
CA PRO A 44 -15.16 3.28 0.09
C PRO A 44 -15.70 4.42 -0.80
N TYR A 45 -14.99 5.55 -0.88
CA TYR A 45 -15.46 6.72 -1.61
C TYR A 45 -14.98 6.73 -3.08
N VAL A 46 -15.80 7.30 -3.95
CA VAL A 46 -15.70 7.17 -5.43
C VAL A 46 -14.62 8.06 -6.06
N THR A 47 -13.83 8.79 -5.27
CA THR A 47 -12.72 9.61 -5.80
C THR A 47 -11.54 8.71 -6.18
N GLY A 48 -11.63 8.09 -7.36
CA GLY A 48 -10.59 7.21 -7.88
C GLY A 48 -9.41 7.99 -8.48
N ILE A 49 -8.19 7.54 -8.17
CA ILE A 49 -6.97 7.97 -8.85
C ILE A 49 -6.77 7.04 -10.06
N PRO A 50 -6.51 7.56 -11.28
CA PRO A 50 -6.25 6.71 -12.44
C PRO A 50 -5.14 5.68 -12.17
N GLY A 51 -5.40 4.41 -12.48
CA GLY A 51 -4.46 3.31 -12.26
C GLY A 51 -4.54 2.63 -10.89
N MET A 52 -5.44 3.07 -10.01
CA MET A 52 -5.66 2.46 -8.71
C MET A 52 -6.83 1.48 -8.73
N ALA A 53 -6.74 0.41 -7.92
CA ALA A 53 -7.83 -0.54 -7.77
C ALA A 53 -9.07 0.14 -7.16
N PRO A 54 -10.30 -0.20 -7.62
CA PRO A 54 -11.52 0.31 -7.01
C PRO A 54 -11.58 0.01 -5.51
N GLY A 55 -12.05 0.97 -4.73
CA GLY A 55 -12.18 0.81 -3.28
C GLY A 55 -10.87 0.89 -2.49
N LYS A 56 -9.75 1.27 -3.13
CA LYS A 56 -8.46 1.51 -2.48
C LYS A 56 -8.04 2.96 -2.61
N ASN A 57 -7.18 3.45 -1.73
CA ASN A 57 -6.46 4.71 -1.88
C ASN A 57 -5.00 4.60 -1.37
N PHE A 58 -4.13 5.53 -1.77
CA PHE A 58 -2.77 5.58 -1.25
C PHE A 58 -2.75 6.01 0.21
N SER A 59 -1.97 5.32 1.04
CA SER A 59 -1.87 5.58 2.47
C SER A 59 -1.39 7.01 2.77
N CYS A 60 -0.53 7.59 1.93
CA CYS A 60 -0.07 8.98 2.09
C CYS A 60 -1.17 10.02 1.84
N ILE A 61 -2.12 9.76 0.93
CA ILE A 61 -3.29 10.64 0.73
C ILE A 61 -4.23 10.52 1.92
N ILE A 62 -4.35 9.31 2.45
CA ILE A 62 -5.25 9.03 3.56
C ILE A 62 -4.71 9.61 4.86
N GLU A 63 -3.40 9.63 5.06
CA GLU A 63 -2.75 10.38 6.14
C GLU A 63 -3.21 11.85 6.13
N VAL A 64 -3.14 12.52 4.98
CA VAL A 64 -3.57 13.93 4.84
C VAL A 64 -5.07 14.11 5.12
N ILE A 65 -5.90 13.18 4.65
CA ILE A 65 -7.34 13.20 4.95
C ILE A 65 -7.59 13.05 6.45
N MET A 66 -6.92 12.11 7.11
CA MET A 66 -7.05 11.89 8.56
C MET A 66 -6.55 13.11 9.35
N GLN A 67 -5.43 13.72 8.95
CA GLN A 67 -4.96 14.96 9.57
C GLN A 67 -6.02 16.06 9.48
N ALA A 68 -6.64 16.25 8.31
CA ALA A 68 -7.71 17.23 8.14
C ALA A 68 -8.95 16.92 9.01
N MET A 69 -9.33 15.64 9.13
CA MET A 69 -10.44 15.20 9.99
C MET A 69 -10.18 15.43 11.48
N GLU A 70 -8.91 15.37 11.89
CA GLU A 70 -8.47 15.58 13.28
C GLU A 70 -8.06 17.05 13.53
N ASN A 71 -8.21 17.92 12.52
CA ASN A 71 -7.75 19.32 12.54
C ASN A 71 -6.26 19.45 12.93
N GLU A 72 -5.46 18.45 12.55
CA GLU A 72 -4.01 18.46 12.67
C GLU A 72 -3.42 19.34 11.57
N LYS A 73 -2.61 20.33 11.97
CA LYS A 73 -2.02 21.32 11.04
C LYS A 73 -0.51 21.20 10.92
N GLU A 74 0.10 20.32 11.71
CA GLU A 74 1.52 20.04 11.64
C GLU A 74 1.89 19.31 10.34
N ASN A 75 3.16 19.46 9.94
CA ASN A 75 3.73 18.71 8.83
C ASN A 75 4.66 17.60 9.35
N HIS A 76 4.71 16.49 8.62
CA HIS A 76 5.53 15.32 8.98
C HIS A 76 6.50 14.99 7.85
N VAL A 77 7.39 15.95 7.56
CA VAL A 77 8.38 15.85 6.48
C VAL A 77 9.72 15.39 7.03
N GLY A 78 10.38 14.48 6.32
CA GLY A 78 11.74 14.03 6.63
C GLY A 78 11.76 12.62 7.23
N SER A 79 12.44 12.47 8.36
CA SER A 79 12.59 11.16 9.01
C SER A 79 11.25 10.67 9.58
N ILE A 80 11.07 9.34 9.59
CA ILE A 80 9.87 8.72 10.16
C ILE A 80 9.83 8.96 11.67
N ASP A 81 8.77 9.61 12.14
CA ASP A 81 8.44 9.69 13.56
C ASP A 81 7.49 8.56 13.96
N LEU A 82 7.94 7.70 14.88
CA LEU A 82 7.15 6.56 15.36
C LEU A 82 5.93 7.00 16.19
N ALA A 83 5.96 8.17 16.82
CA ALA A 83 4.80 8.69 17.54
C ALA A 83 3.68 9.07 16.57
N HIS A 84 4.02 9.83 15.52
CA HIS A 84 3.08 10.13 14.43
C HIS A 84 2.59 8.88 13.71
N LEU A 85 3.45 7.90 13.45
CA LEU A 85 3.04 6.62 12.86
C LEU A 85 1.96 5.92 13.71
N ARG A 86 2.14 5.82 15.03
CA ARG A 86 1.12 5.25 15.92
C ARG A 86 -0.18 6.06 15.93
N LYS A 87 -0.06 7.40 15.90
CA LYS A 87 -1.21 8.30 15.83
C LYS A 87 -2.06 8.04 14.59
N THR A 88 -1.42 7.95 13.42
CA THR A 88 -2.08 7.67 12.15
C THR A 88 -2.68 6.26 12.09
N GLU A 89 -2.06 5.24 12.72
CA GLU A 89 -2.67 3.91 12.88
C GLU A 89 -3.97 3.98 13.68
N ASP A 90 -4.00 4.73 14.78
CA ASP A 90 -5.20 4.87 15.62
C ASP A 90 -6.31 5.65 14.93
N TRP A 91 -5.97 6.68 14.16
CA TRP A 91 -6.93 7.35 13.27
C TRP A 91 -7.47 6.41 12.20
N GLY A 92 -6.61 5.60 11.59
CA GLY A 92 -7.01 4.60 10.59
C GLY A 92 -8.04 3.63 11.16
N LYS A 93 -7.83 3.12 12.39
CA LYS A 93 -8.81 2.30 13.10
C LYS A 93 -10.11 3.06 13.40
N LYS A 94 -10.02 4.30 13.90
CA LYS A 94 -11.16 5.15 14.25
C LYS A 94 -12.08 5.41 13.06
N TYR A 95 -11.51 5.65 11.88
CA TYR A 95 -12.26 6.01 10.67
C TYR A 95 -12.50 4.84 9.71
N GLY A 96 -11.98 3.65 10.03
CA GLY A 96 -12.11 2.46 9.20
C GLY A 96 -11.20 2.44 7.97
N PHE A 97 -10.21 3.34 7.87
CA PHE A 97 -9.20 3.35 6.82
C PHE A 97 -8.10 2.32 7.10
N THR A 98 -8.47 1.06 6.96
CA THR A 98 -7.59 -0.10 7.18
C THR A 98 -7.46 -0.91 5.89
N LEU A 99 -6.46 -1.79 5.81
CA LEU A 99 -6.28 -2.66 4.65
C LEU A 99 -6.86 -4.05 4.95
N ASN A 100 -8.03 -4.38 4.41
CA ASN A 100 -8.67 -5.68 4.64
C ASN A 100 -8.23 -6.77 3.66
N GLU A 101 -7.77 -6.39 2.46
CA GLU A 101 -7.34 -7.34 1.42
C GLU A 101 -6.00 -6.94 0.81
N LEU A 102 -5.08 -7.90 0.72
CA LEU A 102 -3.84 -7.77 -0.04
C LEU A 102 -4.12 -7.99 -1.52
N THR A 103 -3.55 -7.13 -2.38
CA THR A 103 -3.69 -7.24 -3.83
C THR A 103 -2.33 -7.39 -4.50
N ASN A 104 -2.32 -7.89 -5.73
CA ASN A 104 -1.17 -7.88 -6.63
C ASN A 104 -1.62 -7.33 -8.00
N PHE A 105 -1.17 -6.12 -8.32
CA PHE A 105 -1.63 -5.34 -9.47
C PHE A 105 -3.14 -5.13 -9.44
N GLY A 106 -3.66 -4.81 -8.25
CA GLY A 106 -5.08 -4.55 -8.02
C GLY A 106 -5.99 -5.78 -7.99
N LYS A 107 -5.44 -7.00 -8.12
CA LYS A 107 -6.19 -8.25 -7.98
C LYS A 107 -5.94 -8.86 -6.62
N THR A 108 -6.98 -9.25 -5.88
CA THR A 108 -6.84 -9.88 -4.56
C THR A 108 -5.91 -11.10 -4.62
N VAL A 109 -4.96 -11.17 -3.69
CA VAL A 109 -4.04 -12.29 -3.57
C VAL A 109 -4.81 -13.48 -3.02
N GLN A 110 -4.82 -14.58 -3.78
CA GLN A 110 -5.41 -15.83 -3.30
C GLN A 110 -4.50 -16.46 -2.25
N ARG A 111 -5.12 -17.07 -1.24
CA ARG A 111 -4.41 -17.80 -0.18
C ARG A 111 -3.55 -18.89 -0.83
N VAL A 112 -2.24 -18.73 -0.79
CA VAL A 112 -1.30 -19.77 -1.23
C VAL A 112 -1.53 -20.96 -0.29
N ARG A 113 -1.90 -22.11 -0.86
CA ARG A 113 -2.07 -23.36 -0.12
C ARG A 113 -0.74 -23.92 0.34
#